data_AF-A0A165NU78-F1
#
_entry.id   AF-A0A165NU78-F1
#
_cell.length_a   1.000
_cell.length_b   1.000
_cell.length_c   1.000
_cell.angle_alpha   90.00
_cell.angle_beta   90.00
_cell.angle_gamma   90.00
#
_symmetry.space_group_name_H-M   'P 1'
#
loop_
_entity.id
_entity.type
_entity.pdbx_description
1 polymer ?
#
loop_
_entity_poly.entity_id
_entity_poly.type
_entity_poly.pdbx_seq_one_letter_code
_entity_poly.pdbx_strand_id
1 'polypeptide(L)'
;MFSCIICLDTLKGPVALPCGHVFCYGCIERIVTTIKPFTSQHCCPSCRRPYTISTVDPSMVPDHLQPYIFAPIRRLYLDLSPSPPPANSEASTSQHRAPVPVPSETDTVKAENLALRAHVEMWKRRAEVHSAANLGLVNLAKMARDYAVNLKHERDVMEREMRELRRRLGEDAGSVFDIADIACCSC
;
A
#
# COMPACT_ATOMS: atom_id res chain seq x y z
N MET A 1 -21.13 -17.73 20.68
CA MET A 1 -21.78 -16.47 21.13
C MET A 1 -21.04 -15.32 20.46
N PHE A 2 -21.73 -14.51 19.66
CA PHE A 2 -21.10 -13.39 18.94
C PHE A 2 -21.23 -12.10 19.77
N SER A 3 -20.13 -11.64 20.38
CA SER A 3 -20.09 -10.42 21.20
C SER A 3 -19.24 -9.34 20.53
N CYS A 4 -19.64 -8.08 20.70
CA CYS A 4 -18.87 -6.93 20.26
C CYS A 4 -17.84 -6.55 21.31
N ILE A 5 -16.56 -6.44 20.96
CA ILE A 5 -15.53 -6.04 21.95
C ILE A 5 -15.61 -4.56 22.38
N ILE A 6 -16.41 -3.75 21.68
CA ILE A 6 -16.55 -2.30 21.98
C ILE A 6 -17.64 -2.07 23.02
N CYS A 7 -18.83 -2.63 22.81
CA CYS A 7 -19.95 -2.49 23.76
C CYS A 7 -20.13 -3.68 24.70
N LEU A 8 -19.33 -4.74 24.53
CA LEU A 8 -19.36 -5.97 25.34
C LEU A 8 -20.72 -6.70 25.36
N ASP A 9 -21.57 -6.42 24.37
CA ASP A 9 -22.93 -6.96 24.22
C ASP A 9 -23.03 -7.80 22.93
N THR A 10 -24.15 -8.49 22.73
CA THR A 10 -24.47 -9.20 21.48
C THR A 10 -24.40 -8.24 20.28
N LEU A 11 -23.84 -8.72 19.16
CA LEU A 11 -23.71 -7.93 17.94
C LEU A 11 -25.06 -7.43 17.42
N LYS A 12 -25.21 -6.11 17.28
CA LYS A 12 -26.38 -5.44 16.69
C LYS A 12 -25.97 -4.83 15.35
N GLY A 13 -26.53 -5.35 14.25
CA GLY A 13 -26.12 -4.97 12.89
C GLY A 13 -24.63 -5.21 12.67
N PRO A 14 -24.18 -6.49 12.64
CA PRO A 14 -22.77 -6.81 12.59
C PRO A 14 -22.11 -6.27 11.32
N VAL A 15 -20.93 -5.70 11.46
CA VAL A 15 -20.08 -5.25 10.36
C VAL A 15 -18.69 -5.83 10.46
N ALA A 16 -18.11 -6.21 9.31
CA ALA A 16 -16.72 -6.62 9.20
C ALA A 16 -15.86 -5.46 8.70
N LEU A 17 -14.70 -5.27 9.34
CA LEU A 17 -13.60 -4.45 8.83
C LEU A 17 -12.75 -5.25 7.84
N PRO A 18 -11.86 -4.61 7.03
CA PRO A 18 -11.03 -5.31 6.04
C PRO A 18 -10.07 -6.34 6.67
N CYS A 19 -9.77 -6.18 7.96
CA CYS A 19 -8.97 -7.12 8.73
C CYS A 19 -9.74 -8.37 9.20
N GLY A 20 -11.05 -8.47 8.91
CA GLY A 20 -11.91 -9.61 9.26
C GLY A 20 -12.58 -9.53 10.63
N HIS A 21 -12.25 -8.55 11.47
CA HIS A 21 -12.88 -8.39 12.78
C HIS A 21 -14.30 -7.81 12.67
N VAL A 22 -15.19 -8.27 13.54
CA VAL A 22 -16.62 -7.97 13.50
C VAL A 22 -17.06 -7.15 14.72
N PHE A 23 -17.87 -6.11 14.47
CA PHE A 23 -18.36 -5.18 15.49
C PHE A 23 -19.81 -4.79 15.20
N CYS A 24 -20.49 -4.12 16.13
CA CYS A 24 -21.77 -3.48 15.82
C CYS A 24 -21.53 -2.28 14.89
N TYR A 25 -22.40 -2.07 13.90
CA TYR A 25 -22.36 -0.91 13.01
C TYR A 25 -22.25 0.41 13.79
N GLY A 26 -23.15 0.62 14.77
CA GLY A 26 -23.14 1.82 15.59
C GLY A 26 -21.91 1.97 16.49
N CYS A 27 -21.19 0.88 16.80
CA CYS A 27 -19.92 1.01 17.54
C CYS A 27 -18.81 1.56 16.65
N ILE A 28 -18.71 1.09 15.40
CA ILE A 28 -17.71 1.58 14.43
C ILE A 28 -18.04 3.01 13.99
N GLU A 29 -19.31 3.31 13.72
CA GLU A 29 -19.77 4.65 13.37
C GLU A 29 -19.41 5.69 14.44
N ARG A 30 -19.61 5.36 15.73
CA ARG A 30 -19.18 6.23 16.84
C ARG A 30 -17.67 6.47 16.85
N ILE A 31 -16.85 5.45 16.62
CA ILE A 31 -15.39 5.61 16.57
C ILE A 31 -14.98 6.56 15.44
N VAL A 32 -15.56 6.36 14.25
CA VAL A 32 -15.28 7.18 13.07
C VAL A 32 -15.67 8.64 13.31
N THR A 33 -16.85 8.89 13.87
CA THR A 33 -17.40 10.23 14.09
C THR A 33 -16.76 10.98 15.28
N THR A 34 -16.17 10.26 16.24
CA THR A 34 -15.53 10.87 17.43
C THR A 34 -14.17 11.49 17.11
N ILE A 35 -13.45 10.98 16.10
CA ILE A 35 -12.11 11.46 15.75
C ILE A 35 -12.20 12.81 15.02
N LYS A 36 -11.58 13.84 15.59
CA LYS A 36 -11.49 15.20 15.02
C LYS A 36 -10.02 15.65 14.87
N PRO A 37 -9.63 16.29 13.74
CA PRO A 37 -10.44 16.51 12.54
C PRO A 37 -10.81 15.18 11.86
N PHE A 38 -11.89 15.19 11.08
CA PHE A 38 -12.32 14.00 10.34
C PHE A 38 -11.17 13.50 9.46
N THR A 39 -10.85 12.21 9.58
CA THR A 39 -9.81 11.53 8.80
C THR A 39 -10.42 10.31 8.13
N SER A 40 -9.93 9.96 6.94
CA SER A 40 -10.35 8.75 6.23
C SER A 40 -9.63 7.49 6.70
N GLN A 41 -8.58 7.62 7.52
CA GLN A 41 -7.79 6.51 8.04
C GLN A 41 -8.09 6.23 9.51
N HIS A 42 -8.38 4.97 9.81
CA HIS A 42 -8.69 4.49 11.16
C HIS A 42 -7.99 3.16 11.44
N CYS A 43 -7.94 2.76 12.71
CA CYS A 43 -7.33 1.50 13.13
C CYS A 43 -8.38 0.57 13.74
N CYS A 44 -8.28 -0.73 13.43
CA CYS A 44 -9.16 -1.74 14.02
C CYS A 44 -9.01 -1.78 15.55
N PRO A 45 -10.10 -1.74 16.34
CA PRO A 45 -10.01 -1.82 17.80
C PRO A 45 -9.41 -3.13 18.33
N SER A 46 -9.54 -4.23 17.59
CA SER A 46 -9.03 -5.55 18.01
C SER A 46 -7.55 -5.75 17.68
N CYS A 47 -7.13 -5.46 16.45
CA CYS A 47 -5.79 -5.82 15.96
C CYS A 47 -4.94 -4.62 15.52
N ARG A 48 -5.47 -3.40 15.65
CA ARG A 48 -4.81 -2.13 15.29
C ARG A 48 -4.38 -2.00 13.84
N ARG A 49 -4.77 -2.94 12.95
CA ARG A 49 -4.50 -2.82 11.52
C ARG A 49 -5.21 -1.58 10.96
N PRO A 50 -4.51 -0.76 10.14
CA PRO A 50 -5.12 0.41 9.52
C PRO A 50 -6.16 0.00 8.48
N TYR A 51 -7.20 0.81 8.33
CA TYR A 51 -8.21 0.69 7.29
C TYR A 51 -8.70 2.08 6.86
N THR A 52 -9.19 2.18 5.63
CA THR A 52 -9.80 3.40 5.09
C THR A 52 -11.32 3.31 5.14
N ILE A 53 -12.01 4.44 5.29
CA ILE A 53 -13.48 4.51 5.21
C ILE A 53 -14.00 5.15 3.91
N SER A 54 -13.08 5.59 3.04
CA SER A 54 -13.44 6.15 1.73
C SER A 54 -14.18 5.12 0.88
N THR A 55 -15.38 5.47 0.42
CA THR A 55 -16.13 4.71 -0.57
C THR A 55 -15.67 5.09 -1.96
N VAL A 56 -15.45 4.10 -2.83
CA VAL A 56 -15.19 4.33 -4.26
C VAL A 56 -16.52 4.54 -4.96
N ASP A 57 -16.63 5.58 -5.79
CA ASP A 57 -17.80 5.77 -6.64
C ASP A 57 -17.87 4.63 -7.67
N PRO A 58 -18.96 3.83 -7.70
CA PRO A 58 -19.14 2.75 -8.67
C PRO A 58 -18.99 3.21 -10.12
N SER A 59 -19.31 4.48 -10.44
CA SER A 59 -19.17 5.02 -11.80
C SER A 59 -17.72 5.08 -12.29
N MET A 60 -16.76 5.15 -11.35
CA MET A 60 -15.32 5.16 -11.65
C MET A 60 -14.75 3.75 -11.80
N VAL A 61 -15.56 2.72 -11.59
CA VAL A 61 -15.14 1.32 -11.58
C VAL A 61 -15.72 0.62 -12.81
N PRO A 62 -14.91 -0.03 -13.66
CA PRO A 62 -15.41 -0.83 -14.78
C PRO A 62 -16.46 -1.87 -14.33
N ASP A 63 -17.53 -2.05 -15.10
CA ASP A 63 -18.70 -2.86 -14.73
C ASP A 63 -18.34 -4.28 -14.25
N HIS A 64 -17.37 -4.93 -14.90
CA HIS A 64 -16.92 -6.28 -14.54
C HIS A 64 -16.14 -6.35 -13.22
N LEU A 65 -15.68 -5.22 -12.68
CA LEU A 65 -14.96 -5.12 -11.40
C LEU A 65 -15.86 -4.66 -10.25
N GLN A 66 -16.98 -4.00 -10.54
CA GLN A 66 -17.91 -3.50 -9.52
C GLN A 66 -18.34 -4.59 -8.49
N PRO A 67 -18.63 -5.85 -8.88
CA PRO A 67 -19.00 -6.89 -7.91
C PRO A 67 -17.88 -7.27 -6.94
N TYR A 68 -16.63 -6.97 -7.29
CA TYR A 68 -15.43 -7.31 -6.50
C TYR A 68 -14.91 -6.14 -5.67
N ILE A 69 -15.43 -4.93 -5.89
CA ILE A 69 -15.15 -3.78 -5.03
C ILE A 69 -16.19 -3.75 -3.93
N PHE A 70 -15.71 -3.79 -2.69
CA PHE A 70 -16.59 -3.79 -1.54
C PHE A 70 -16.25 -2.63 -0.63
N ALA A 71 -17.28 -2.11 0.03
CA ALA A 71 -17.12 -1.11 1.06
C ALA A 71 -16.14 -1.61 2.15
N PRO A 72 -15.24 -0.74 2.66
CA PRO A 72 -14.32 -1.13 3.73
C PRO A 72 -15.04 -1.59 5.00
N ILE A 73 -16.23 -1.04 5.29
CA ILE A 73 -17.11 -1.49 6.36
C ILE A 73 -18.25 -2.28 5.72
N ARG A 74 -18.24 -3.60 5.88
CA ARG A 74 -19.22 -4.51 5.24
C ARG A 74 -20.27 -4.95 6.23
N ARG A 75 -21.55 -4.83 5.88
CA ARG A 75 -22.65 -5.42 6.67
C ARG A 75 -22.62 -6.93 6.55
N LEU A 76 -22.75 -7.61 7.68
CA LEU A 76 -22.90 -9.05 7.76
C LEU A 76 -24.35 -9.39 8.12
N TYR A 77 -24.86 -10.47 7.55
CA TYR A 77 -26.11 -11.10 7.97
C TYR A 77 -25.71 -12.38 8.70
N LEU A 78 -25.76 -12.34 10.03
CA LEU A 78 -25.53 -13.52 10.86
C LEU A 78 -26.89 -14.00 11.34
N ASP A 79 -27.22 -15.27 11.06
CA ASP A 79 -28.39 -15.91 11.62
C ASP A 79 -28.15 -16.14 13.11
N LEU A 80 -28.58 -15.17 13.91
CA LEU A 80 -28.50 -15.20 15.38
C LEU A 80 -29.79 -15.76 16.01
N SER A 81 -30.73 -16.26 15.21
CA SER A 81 -31.94 -16.90 15.74
C SER A 81 -31.61 -18.30 16.30
N PRO A 82 -31.97 -18.63 17.54
CA PRO A 82 -31.94 -20.02 17.99
C PRO A 82 -32.92 -20.83 17.12
N SER A 83 -32.41 -21.82 16.40
CA SER A 83 -33.24 -22.73 15.62
C SER A 83 -34.17 -23.52 16.56
N PRO A 84 -35.50 -23.53 16.36
CA PRO A 84 -36.37 -24.47 17.05
C PRO A 84 -36.05 -25.91 16.61
N PRO A 85 -36.26 -26.93 17.46
CA PRO A 85 -36.02 -28.33 17.09
C PRO A 85 -36.97 -28.76 15.96
N PRO A 86 -36.55 -29.67 15.07
CA PRO A 86 -37.37 -30.09 13.94
C PRO A 86 -38.58 -30.89 14.43
N ALA A 87 -39.77 -30.41 14.08
CA ALA A 87 -41.02 -31.18 14.16
C ALA A 87 -41.30 -31.82 12.78
N ASN A 88 -41.84 -33.03 12.83
CA ASN A 88 -41.90 -34.00 11.75
C ASN A 88 -42.97 -33.68 10.69
N SER A 89 -42.64 -34.02 9.44
CA SER A 89 -43.47 -34.48 8.30
C SER A 89 -44.81 -33.80 7.96
N GLU A 90 -44.99 -33.41 6.68
CA GLU A 90 -45.95 -34.07 5.77
C GLU A 90 -45.87 -33.56 4.31
N ALA A 91 -46.29 -34.42 3.39
CA ALA A 91 -46.02 -34.42 1.96
C ALA A 91 -46.93 -33.51 1.12
N SER A 92 -46.46 -33.10 -0.07
CA SER A 92 -47.31 -32.85 -1.26
C SER A 92 -46.51 -32.79 -2.57
N THR A 93 -46.78 -33.81 -3.40
CA THR A 93 -47.01 -33.81 -4.85
C THR A 93 -45.95 -33.30 -5.83
N SER A 94 -45.51 -34.24 -6.66
CA SER A 94 -44.58 -34.15 -7.78
C SER A 94 -45.18 -33.53 -9.05
N GLN A 95 -44.42 -32.64 -9.69
CA GLN A 95 -44.49 -32.41 -11.14
C GLN A 95 -43.11 -32.71 -11.74
N HIS A 96 -43.01 -33.83 -12.46
CA HIS A 96 -41.80 -34.27 -13.14
C HIS A 96 -41.55 -33.41 -14.38
N ARG A 97 -40.51 -32.57 -14.35
CA ARG A 97 -39.78 -32.09 -15.53
C ARG A 97 -38.47 -32.88 -15.63
N ALA A 98 -38.06 -33.26 -16.83
CA ALA A 98 -36.84 -34.03 -17.05
C ALA A 98 -35.60 -33.30 -16.45
N PRO A 99 -34.65 -34.01 -15.81
CA PRO A 99 -33.46 -33.39 -15.24
C PRO A 99 -32.56 -32.84 -16.35
N VAL A 100 -32.35 -31.53 -16.35
CA VAL A 100 -31.23 -30.91 -17.06
C VAL A 100 -29.94 -31.40 -16.38
N PRO A 101 -28.87 -31.78 -17.10
CA PRO A 101 -27.61 -32.18 -16.48
C PRO A 101 -27.03 -31.00 -15.71
N VAL A 102 -27.21 -30.99 -14.38
CA VAL A 102 -26.60 -30.00 -13.49
C VAL A 102 -25.13 -30.41 -13.33
N PRO A 103 -24.16 -29.57 -13.72
CA PRO A 103 -22.76 -29.84 -13.43
C PRO A 103 -22.61 -30.07 -11.93
N SER A 104 -21.92 -31.14 -11.53
CA SER A 104 -21.78 -31.43 -10.10
C SER A 104 -21.16 -30.21 -9.41
N GLU A 105 -21.65 -29.85 -8.22
CA GLU A 105 -21.12 -28.72 -7.44
C GLU A 105 -19.59 -28.83 -7.23
N THR A 106 -19.06 -30.05 -7.31
CA THR A 106 -17.61 -30.29 -7.25
C THR A 106 -16.86 -29.85 -8.50
N ASP A 107 -17.47 -29.90 -9.68
CA ASP A 107 -16.81 -29.50 -10.94
C ASP A 107 -16.79 -27.98 -11.11
N THR A 108 -17.86 -27.30 -10.68
CA THR A 108 -17.93 -25.84 -10.65
C THR A 108 -16.89 -25.26 -9.67
N VAL A 109 -16.82 -25.79 -8.45
CA VAL A 109 -15.84 -25.37 -7.44
C VAL A 109 -14.39 -25.67 -7.88
N LYS A 110 -14.14 -26.76 -8.61
CA LYS A 110 -12.81 -27.05 -9.18
C LYS A 110 -12.43 -26.07 -10.28
N ALA A 111 -13.36 -25.73 -11.17
CA ALA A 111 -13.13 -24.74 -12.23
C ALA A 111 -12.84 -23.35 -11.65
N GLU A 112 -13.60 -22.93 -10.63
CA GLU A 112 -13.36 -21.68 -9.91
C GLU A 112 -11.99 -21.68 -9.20
N ASN A 113 -11.61 -22.76 -8.53
CA ASN A 113 -10.28 -22.89 -7.92
C ASN A 113 -9.16 -22.77 -8.93
N LEU A 114 -9.30 -23.37 -10.11
CA LEU A 114 -8.31 -23.27 -11.18
C LEU A 114 -8.20 -21.83 -11.69
N ALA A 115 -9.34 -21.17 -11.91
CA ALA A 115 -9.37 -19.77 -12.33
C ALA A 115 -8.73 -18.83 -11.29
N LEU A 116 -9.03 -19.03 -10.01
CA LEU A 116 -8.44 -18.25 -8.91
C LEU A 116 -6.92 -18.45 -8.82
N ARG A 117 -6.44 -19.69 -8.97
CA ARG A 117 -5.00 -19.98 -8.99
C ARG A 117 -4.30 -19.31 -10.17
N ALA A 118 -4.92 -19.33 -11.36
CA ALA A 118 -4.39 -18.64 -12.53
C ALA A 118 -4.32 -17.12 -12.33
N HIS A 119 -5.33 -16.53 -11.69
CA HIS A 119 -5.33 -15.11 -11.32
C HIS A 119 -4.20 -14.78 -10.35
N VAL A 120 -4.02 -15.55 -9.28
CA VAL A 120 -2.93 -15.35 -8.30
C VAL A 120 -1.58 -15.37 -8.99
N GLU A 121 -1.36 -16.35 -9.88
CA GLU A 121 -0.12 -16.47 -10.64
C GLU A 121 0.12 -15.27 -11.57
N MET A 122 -0.91 -14.82 -12.29
CA MET A 122 -0.83 -13.62 -13.14
C MET A 122 -0.45 -12.38 -12.32
N TRP A 123 -1.12 -12.15 -11.19
CA TRP A 123 -0.87 -10.99 -10.33
C TRP A 123 0.53 -11.04 -9.71
N LYS A 124 0.99 -12.23 -9.32
CA LYS A 124 2.35 -12.43 -8.80
C LYS A 124 3.40 -12.05 -9.85
N ARG A 125 3.27 -12.56 -11.08
CA ARG A 125 4.18 -12.21 -12.19
C ARG A 125 4.20 -10.72 -12.48
N ARG A 126 3.03 -10.07 -12.47
CA ARG A 126 2.93 -8.61 -12.66
C ARG A 126 3.65 -7.85 -11.54
N ALA A 127 3.47 -8.27 -10.29
CA ALA A 127 4.15 -7.66 -9.15
C ALA A 127 5.67 -7.83 -9.24
N GLU A 128 6.15 -9.01 -9.64
CA GLU A 128 7.58 -9.28 -9.86
C GLU A 128 8.17 -8.35 -10.92
N VAL A 129 7.55 -8.23 -12.10
CA VAL A 129 8.00 -7.33 -13.18
C VAL A 129 8.03 -5.87 -12.71
N HIS A 130 6.97 -5.41 -12.04
CA HIS A 130 6.90 -4.05 -11.52
C HIS A 130 8.00 -3.79 -10.47
N SER A 131 8.23 -4.74 -9.56
CA SER A 131 9.26 -4.62 -8.52
C SER A 131 10.67 -4.57 -9.12
N ALA A 132 10.95 -5.37 -10.14
CA ALA A 132 12.23 -5.38 -10.84
C ALA A 132 12.49 -4.05 -11.57
N ALA A 133 11.49 -3.52 -12.28
CA ALA A 133 11.59 -2.22 -12.94
C ALA A 133 11.82 -1.09 -11.93
N ASN A 134 11.06 -1.08 -10.82
CA ASN A 134 11.22 -0.07 -9.78
C ASN A 134 12.60 -0.13 -9.10
N LEU A 135 13.10 -1.34 -8.83
CA LEU A 135 14.46 -1.52 -8.29
C LEU A 135 15.52 -0.99 -9.25
N GLY A 136 15.36 -1.23 -10.55
CA GLY A 136 16.24 -0.67 -11.60
C GLY A 136 16.28 0.87 -11.57
N LEU A 137 15.12 1.52 -11.47
CA LEU A 137 15.03 2.99 -11.37
C LEU A 137 15.69 3.53 -10.10
N VAL A 138 15.45 2.89 -8.95
CA VAL A 138 16.07 3.28 -7.67
C VAL A 138 17.60 3.17 -7.74
N ASN A 139 18.11 2.10 -8.34
CA ASN A 139 19.55 1.89 -8.53
C ASN A 139 20.16 2.95 -9.46
N LEU A 140 19.51 3.24 -10.59
CA LEU A 140 19.97 4.29 -11.50
C LEU A 140 20.00 5.66 -10.81
N ALA A 141 18.96 6.00 -10.06
CA ALA A 141 18.92 7.24 -9.30
C ALA A 141 20.03 7.31 -8.23
N LYS A 142 20.38 6.18 -7.61
CA LYS A 142 21.51 6.11 -6.67
C LYS A 142 22.84 6.33 -7.38
N MET A 143 23.09 5.64 -8.49
CA MET A 143 24.30 5.82 -9.29
C MET A 143 24.48 7.28 -9.75
N ALA A 144 23.41 7.92 -10.21
CA ALA A 144 23.45 9.32 -10.63
C ALA A 144 23.83 10.26 -9.46
N ARG A 145 23.29 10.01 -8.25
CA ARG A 145 23.67 10.78 -7.06
C ARG A 145 25.13 10.57 -6.69
N ASP A 146 25.60 9.32 -6.67
CA ASP A 146 26.98 8.99 -6.33
C ASP A 146 27.96 9.65 -7.31
N TYR A 147 27.62 9.63 -8.61
CA TYR A 147 28.40 10.31 -9.64
C TYR A 147 28.43 11.83 -9.44
N ALA A 148 27.29 12.46 -9.13
CA ALA A 148 27.24 13.90 -8.84
C ALA A 148 28.07 14.30 -7.62
N VAL A 149 28.08 13.46 -6.57
CA VAL A 149 28.93 13.66 -5.38
C VAL A 149 30.41 13.55 -5.75
N ASN A 150 30.79 12.56 -6.55
CA ASN A 150 32.17 12.39 -7.00
C ASN A 150 32.65 13.59 -7.85
N LEU A 151 31.84 14.03 -8.82
CA LEU A 151 32.16 15.20 -9.64
C LEU A 151 32.33 16.47 -8.79
N LYS A 152 31.48 16.66 -7.78
CA LYS A 152 31.62 17.77 -6.84
C LYS A 152 32.94 17.68 -6.08
N HIS A 153 33.30 16.48 -5.63
CA HIS A 153 34.56 16.25 -4.93
C HIS A 153 35.77 16.59 -5.82
N GLU A 154 35.80 16.10 -7.05
CA GLU A 154 36.86 16.40 -8.03
C GLU A 154 36.96 17.90 -8.32
N ARG A 155 35.82 18.58 -8.52
CA ARG A 155 35.79 20.04 -8.68
C ARG A 155 36.38 20.75 -7.46
N ASP A 156 35.98 20.37 -6.25
CA ASP A 156 36.45 21.01 -5.02
C ASP A 156 37.97 20.79 -4.80
N VAL A 157 38.50 19.63 -5.22
CA VAL A 157 39.95 19.35 -5.26
C VAL A 157 40.64 20.29 -6.25
N MET A 158 40.19 20.33 -7.50
CA MET A 158 40.78 21.18 -8.54
C MET A 158 40.74 22.66 -8.16
N GLU A 159 39.64 23.12 -7.57
CA GLU A 159 39.54 24.49 -7.07
C GLU A 159 40.54 24.79 -5.94
N ARG A 160 40.80 23.83 -5.03
CA ARG A 160 41.82 23.98 -3.99
C ARG A 160 43.21 24.07 -4.60
N GLU A 161 43.53 23.20 -5.54
CA GLU A 161 44.82 23.20 -6.24
C GLU A 161 45.03 24.51 -7.02
N MET A 162 44.00 24.99 -7.72
CA MET A 162 44.03 26.25 -8.44
C MET A 162 44.25 27.45 -7.50
N ARG A 163 43.59 27.45 -6.32
CA ARG A 163 43.80 28.49 -5.30
C ARG A 163 45.24 28.47 -4.78
N GLU A 164 45.80 27.29 -4.52
CA GLU A 164 47.17 27.14 -4.04
C GLU A 164 48.21 27.57 -5.09
N LEU A 165 48.04 27.16 -6.35
CA LEU A 165 48.90 27.62 -7.44
C LEU A 165 48.86 29.14 -7.63
N ARG A 166 47.66 29.75 -7.54
CA ARG A 166 47.52 31.22 -7.57
C ARG A 166 48.24 31.91 -6.41
N ARG A 167 48.19 31.32 -5.20
CA ARG A 167 48.91 31.85 -4.03
C ARG A 167 50.41 31.84 -4.25
N ARG A 168 50.96 30.71 -4.72
CA ARG A 168 52.40 30.56 -5.03
C ARG A 168 52.86 31.54 -6.11
N LEU A 169 52.10 31.67 -7.20
CA LEU A 169 52.41 32.65 -8.25
C LEU A 169 52.34 34.11 -7.74
N GLY A 170 51.48 34.42 -6.77
CA GLY A 170 51.46 35.72 -6.10
C GLY A 170 52.68 35.96 -5.19
N GLU A 171 53.17 34.92 -4.53
CA GLU A 171 54.40 34.96 -3.73
C GLU A 171 55.65 35.07 -4.63
N ASP A 172 55.66 34.38 -5.77
CA ASP A 172 56.72 34.48 -6.79
C ASP A 172 56.75 35.87 -7.42
N ALA A 173 55.59 36.49 -7.69
CA ALA A 173 55.52 37.87 -8.14
C ALA A 173 56.10 38.85 -7.11
N GLY A 174 55.83 38.64 -5.81
CA GLY A 174 56.43 39.43 -4.72
C GLY A 174 57.95 39.28 -4.62
N SER A 175 58.48 38.07 -4.80
CA SER A 175 59.94 37.82 -4.74
C SER A 175 60.71 38.35 -5.96
N VAL A 176 60.06 38.49 -7.13
CA VAL A 176 60.67 39.10 -8.32
C VAL A 176 60.81 40.63 -8.18
N PHE A 177 59.92 41.30 -7.45
CA PHE A 177 60.05 42.74 -7.15
C PHE A 177 61.18 43.02 -6.14
N ASP A 178 61.42 42.13 -5.18
CA ASP A 178 62.51 42.30 -4.18
C ASP A 178 63.93 42.17 -4.79
N ILE A 179 64.10 41.45 -5.91
CA ILE A 179 65.41 41.32 -6.57
C ILE A 179 65.73 42.57 -7.42
N ALA A 180 64.72 43.29 -7.92
CA ALA A 180 64.90 44.48 -8.73
C ALA A 180 65.35 45.72 -7.90
N ASP A 181 65.01 45.77 -6.60
CA ASP A 181 65.40 46.88 -5.71
C ASP A 181 66.81 46.75 -5.11
N ILE A 182 67.47 45.59 -5.23
CA ILE A 182 68.86 45.40 -4.75
C ILE A 182 69.89 46.00 -5.73
N ALA A 183 69.52 46.27 -6.99
CA ALA A 183 70.45 46.82 -7.98
C ALA A 183 70.59 48.36 -7.96
N CYS A 184 69.86 49.10 -7.11
CA CYS A 184 69.88 50.57 -7.09
C CYS A 184 70.74 51.20 -5.97
N CYS A 185 71.38 50.38 -5.12
CA CYS A 185 72.23 50.86 -4.02
C CYS A 185 73.63 50.23 -4.08
N SER A 186 74.46 50.62 -5.04
CA SER A 186 75.92 50.59 -4.92
C SER A 186 76.53 51.54 -5.97
N CYS A 187 77.18 52.58 -5.45
CA CYS A 187 78.14 53.54 -6.02
C CYS A 187 78.50 53.48 -7.52
#